data_AF-A0A7X0DQM0-F1
#
_entry.id   AF-A0A7X0DQM0-F1
#
_cell.length_a   1.000
_cell.length_b   1.000
_cell.length_c   1.000
_cell.angle_alpha   90.00
_cell.angle_beta   90.00
_cell.angle_gamma   90.00
#
_symmetry.space_group_name_H-M   'P 1'
#
loop_
_entity.id
_entity.type
_entity.pdbx_description
1 polymer ?
#
loop_
_entity_poly.entity_id
_entity_poly.type
_entity_poly.pdbx_seq_one_letter_code
_entity_poly.pdbx_strand_id
1 'polypeptide(L)'
;MTRRKDQIKLGAFLLFTGHHVAAWRHPQASIGTEFENYLELAGLADFIELVVPELRRRGLFRHEYEGATLRDNLGLKRPANRFSQTAAVAAE
;
A
#
# COMPACT_ATOMS: atom_id res chain seq x y z
N MET A 1 44.36 -22.52 -15.63
CA MET A 1 43.15 -22.03 -14.92
C MET A 1 42.09 -23.12 -14.92
N THR A 2 41.77 -23.67 -13.77
CA THR A 2 40.78 -24.75 -13.60
C THR A 2 39.37 -24.16 -13.60
N ARG A 3 38.50 -24.61 -14.51
CA ARG A 3 37.13 -24.08 -14.67
C ARG A 3 36.24 -24.66 -13.56
N ARG A 4 35.74 -23.81 -12.65
CA ARG A 4 34.79 -24.22 -11.59
C ARG A 4 33.46 -24.67 -12.23
N LYS A 5 32.96 -25.85 -11.86
CA LYS A 5 31.71 -26.44 -12.41
C LYS A 5 30.46 -26.15 -11.55
N ASP A 6 30.61 -25.38 -10.48
CA ASP A 6 29.53 -25.20 -9.51
C ASP A 6 28.56 -24.12 -9.99
N GLN A 7 27.26 -24.40 -9.94
CA GLN A 7 26.22 -23.43 -10.29
C GLN A 7 26.17 -22.29 -9.27
N ILE A 8 26.14 -21.04 -9.75
CA ILE A 8 25.82 -19.87 -8.93
C ILE A 8 24.32 -19.63 -9.04
N LYS A 9 23.65 -19.38 -7.90
CA LYS A 9 22.28 -18.89 -7.87
C LYS A 9 22.32 -17.37 -7.88
N LEU A 10 21.97 -16.75 -9.01
CA LEU A 10 21.75 -15.31 -9.08
C LEU A 10 20.32 -14.99 -8.66
N GLY A 11 20.15 -14.14 -7.65
CA GLY A 11 18.88 -13.48 -7.40
C GLY A 11 18.79 -12.23 -8.28
N ALA A 12 17.82 -12.18 -9.18
CA ALA A 12 17.52 -10.98 -9.94
C ALA A 12 16.46 -10.15 -9.19
N PHE A 13 16.74 -8.87 -8.96
CA PHE A 13 15.78 -7.90 -8.45
C PHE A 13 15.30 -7.06 -9.61
N LEU A 14 14.12 -7.38 -10.13
CA LEU A 14 13.50 -6.63 -11.22
C LEU A 14 12.65 -5.51 -10.61
N LEU A 15 12.91 -4.27 -11.03
CA LEU A 15 12.03 -3.16 -10.69
C LEU A 15 10.66 -3.42 -11.37
N PHE A 16 9.54 -3.16 -10.69
CA PHE A 16 8.14 -3.60 -10.95
C PHE A 16 7.83 -5.03 -10.47
N THR A 17 6.73 -5.67 -10.90
CA THR A 17 6.27 -6.97 -10.34
C THR A 17 7.40 -7.95 -10.13
N GLY A 18 7.65 -8.21 -8.85
CA GLY A 18 8.72 -9.09 -8.41
C GLY A 18 9.44 -8.64 -7.15
N HIS A 19 9.16 -7.41 -6.68
CA HIS A 19 9.65 -6.84 -5.43
C HIS A 19 9.24 -7.61 -4.15
N HIS A 20 8.20 -8.45 -4.23
CA HIS A 20 7.76 -9.28 -3.11
C HIS A 20 7.44 -10.69 -3.60
N VAL A 21 7.85 -11.73 -2.85
CA VAL A 21 7.65 -13.14 -3.21
C VAL A 21 6.17 -13.48 -3.44
N ALA A 22 5.25 -12.81 -2.74
CA ALA A 22 3.81 -13.01 -2.96
C ALA A 22 3.35 -12.53 -4.35
N ALA A 23 3.97 -11.49 -4.93
CA ALA A 23 3.61 -11.00 -6.26
C ALA A 23 3.85 -12.09 -7.33
N TRP A 24 4.96 -12.83 -7.22
CA TRP A 24 5.27 -13.93 -8.15
C TRP A 24 4.29 -15.10 -8.07
N ARG A 25 3.62 -15.28 -6.93
CA ARG A 25 2.76 -16.43 -6.65
C ARG A 25 1.28 -16.11 -6.76
N HIS A 26 0.90 -14.83 -6.89
CA HIS A 26 -0.49 -14.43 -6.90
C HIS A 26 -1.01 -14.37 -8.34
N PRO A 27 -2.10 -15.09 -8.68
CA PRO A 27 -2.64 -15.11 -10.05
C PRO A 27 -3.06 -13.74 -10.59
N GLN A 28 -3.37 -12.79 -9.71
CA GLN A 28 -3.78 -11.43 -10.08
C GLN A 28 -2.65 -10.39 -9.95
N ALA A 29 -1.40 -10.82 -9.78
CA ALA A 29 -0.30 -9.86 -9.77
C ALA A 29 -0.15 -9.23 -11.16
N SER A 30 -0.15 -7.90 -11.20
CA SER A 30 -0.05 -7.10 -12.43
C SER A 30 1.15 -6.16 -12.35
N ILE A 31 1.79 -5.96 -13.50
CA ILE A 31 2.99 -5.14 -13.63
C ILE A 31 2.66 -3.63 -13.68
N GLY A 32 1.37 -3.29 -13.77
CA GLY A 32 0.88 -1.91 -13.76
C GLY A 32 1.00 -1.21 -15.11
N THR A 33 1.24 -1.95 -16.21
CA THR A 33 1.44 -1.37 -17.55
C THR A 33 0.43 -1.87 -18.60
N GLU A 34 -0.49 -2.72 -18.19
CA GLU A 34 -1.63 -3.21 -18.97
C GLU A 34 -2.60 -2.06 -19.23
N PHE A 35 -3.28 -2.07 -20.39
CA PHE A 35 -4.14 -0.98 -20.82
C PHE A 35 -5.28 -0.71 -19.83
N GLU A 36 -5.83 -1.78 -19.25
CA GLU A 36 -6.89 -1.73 -18.24
C GLU A 36 -6.49 -0.88 -17.03
N ASN A 37 -5.22 -0.93 -16.60
CA ASN A 37 -4.74 -0.11 -15.49
C ASN A 37 -4.82 1.39 -15.80
N TYR A 38 -4.55 1.77 -17.05
CA TYR A 38 -4.67 3.17 -17.48
C TYR A 38 -6.12 3.61 -17.58
N LEU A 39 -7.03 2.71 -17.99
CA LEU A 39 -8.47 2.97 -17.97
C LEU A 39 -8.97 3.21 -16.54
N GLU A 40 -8.52 2.41 -15.58
CA GLU A 40 -8.87 2.59 -14.16
C GLU A 40 -8.36 3.93 -13.61
N LEU A 41 -7.13 4.30 -13.93
CA LEU A 41 -6.55 5.59 -13.53
C LEU A 41 -7.30 6.77 -14.14
N ALA A 42 -7.69 6.68 -15.43
CA ALA A 42 -8.50 7.69 -16.08
C ALA A 42 -9.89 7.82 -15.42
N GLY A 43 -10.56 6.69 -15.14
CA GLY A 43 -11.86 6.70 -14.46
C GLY A 43 -11.79 7.27 -13.04
N LEU A 44 -10.68 7.04 -12.32
CA LEU A 44 -10.44 7.66 -11.02
C LEU A 44 -10.26 9.18 -11.15
N ALA A 45 -9.55 9.65 -12.17
CA ALA A 45 -9.41 11.08 -12.45
C ALA A 45 -10.77 11.73 -12.72
N ASP A 46 -11.60 11.13 -13.58
CA ASP A 46 -12.96 11.59 -13.86
C ASP A 46 -13.81 11.65 -12.58
N PHE A 47 -13.71 10.66 -11.70
CA PHE A 47 -14.42 10.67 -10.41
C PHE A 47 -13.97 11.84 -9.53
N ILE A 48 -12.67 12.11 -9.45
CA ILE A 48 -12.11 13.22 -8.68
C ILE A 48 -12.58 14.57 -9.26
N GLU A 49 -12.63 14.71 -10.58
CA GLU A 49 -13.00 15.96 -11.24
C GLU A 49 -14.51 16.22 -11.22
N LEU A 50 -15.32 15.18 -11.38
CA LEU A 50 -16.75 15.33 -11.60
C LEU A 50 -17.58 15.02 -10.35
N VAL A 51 -17.20 14.01 -9.56
CA VAL A 51 -18.03 13.51 -8.45
C VAL A 51 -17.64 14.13 -7.12
N VAL A 52 -16.34 14.22 -6.82
CA VAL A 52 -15.86 14.78 -5.54
C VAL A 52 -16.36 16.21 -5.28
N PRO A 53 -16.41 17.13 -6.27
CA PRO A 53 -16.97 18.46 -6.05
C PRO A 53 -18.45 18.43 -5.66
N GLU A 54 -19.25 17.53 -6.26
CA GLU A 54 -20.66 17.38 -5.93
C GLU A 54 -20.87 16.80 -4.54
N LEU A 55 -20.05 15.83 -4.12
CA LEU A 55 -20.09 15.30 -2.76
C LEU A 55 -19.75 16.38 -1.73
N ARG A 56 -18.75 17.22 -2.03
CA ARG A 56 -18.37 18.38 -1.20
C ARG A 56 -19.49 19.42 -1.12
N ARG A 57 -20.08 19.80 -2.26
CA ARG A 57 -21.21 20.74 -2.34
C ARG A 57 -22.41 20.29 -1.50
N ARG A 58 -22.62 18.97 -1.40
CA ARG A 58 -23.68 18.36 -0.58
C ARG A 58 -23.28 18.10 0.88
N GLY A 59 -22.05 18.43 1.28
CA GLY A 59 -21.54 18.17 2.64
C GLY A 59 -21.32 16.69 2.95
N LEU A 60 -21.21 15.83 1.92
CA LEU A 60 -21.02 14.38 2.07
C LEU A 60 -19.55 13.97 2.05
N PHE A 61 -18.64 14.88 1.71
CA PHE A 61 -17.21 14.59 1.61
C PHE A 61 -16.36 15.74 2.12
N ARG A 62 -15.23 15.41 2.73
CA ARG A 62 -14.31 16.37 3.35
C ARG A 62 -13.63 17.29 2.34
N HIS A 63 -13.33 18.51 2.77
CA HIS A 63 -12.52 19.46 2.02
C HIS A 63 -11.02 19.28 2.33
N GLU A 64 -10.69 19.05 3.61
CA GLU A 64 -9.32 18.91 4.09
C GLU A 64 -9.19 17.70 5.02
N TYR A 65 -7.94 17.28 5.26
CA TYR A 65 -7.60 16.26 6.24
C TYR A 65 -7.27 16.94 7.57
N GLU A 66 -8.02 16.64 8.61
CA GLU A 66 -7.84 17.25 9.93
C GLU A 66 -6.87 16.44 10.81
N GLY A 67 -6.77 15.13 10.55
CA GLY A 67 -5.93 14.22 11.33
C GLY A 67 -4.46 14.23 10.91
N ALA A 68 -3.56 14.24 11.89
CA ALA A 68 -2.12 14.17 11.66
C ALA A 68 -1.64 12.78 11.19
N THR A 69 -2.46 11.74 11.40
CA THR A 69 -2.16 10.37 10.96
C THR A 69 -3.28 9.78 10.12
N LEU A 70 -2.95 8.75 9.34
CA LEU A 70 -3.94 7.97 8.60
C LEU A 70 -5.02 7.37 9.53
N ARG A 71 -4.66 6.99 10.77
CA ARG A 71 -5.65 6.46 11.72
C ARG A 71 -6.67 7.52 12.11
N ASP A 72 -6.21 8.73 12.37
CA ASP A 72 -7.09 9.84 12.77
C ASP A 72 -8.08 10.17 11.65
N ASN A 73 -7.60 10.25 10.41
CA ASN A 73 -8.43 10.50 9.23
C ASN A 73 -9.42 9.37 8.88
N LEU A 74 -9.23 8.19 9.46
CA LEU A 74 -10.12 7.03 9.33
C LEU A 74 -10.97 6.79 10.60
N GLY A 75 -10.83 7.62 11.65
CA GLY A 75 -11.54 7.43 12.92
C GLY A 75 -11.10 6.18 13.70
N LEU A 76 -9.88 5.68 13.46
CA LEU A 76 -9.38 4.45 14.06
C LEU A 76 -8.66 4.71 15.39
N LYS A 77 -9.00 3.94 16.41
CA LYS A 77 -8.31 4.00 17.73
C LYS A 77 -6.86 3.51 17.61
N ARG A 78 -5.95 4.16 18.34
CA ARG A 78 -4.56 3.70 18.45
C ARG A 78 -4.51 2.41 19.30
N PRO A 79 -3.98 1.28 18.78
CA PRO A 79 -3.83 0.08 19.57
C PRO A 79 -2.76 0.26 20.63
N ALA A 80 -3.02 -0.25 21.84
CA ALA A 80 -2.03 -0.25 22.92
C ALA A 80 -0.82 -1.11 22.52
N ASN A 81 0.39 -0.65 22.87
CA ASN A 81 1.59 -1.43 22.65
C ASN A 81 1.58 -2.64 23.59
N ARG A 82 1.58 -3.86 23.03
CA ARG A 82 1.58 -5.12 23.79
C ARG A 82 2.74 -5.23 24.79
N PHE A 83 3.88 -4.63 24.49
CA PHE A 83 5.06 -4.66 25.35
C PHE A 83 5.03 -3.61 26.46
N SER A 84 4.23 -2.54 26.30
CA SER A 84 4.05 -1.53 27.34
C SER A 84 3.22 -2.02 28.53
N GLN A 85 2.36 -3.04 28.32
CA GLN A 85 1.58 -3.64 29.40
C GLN A 85 2.45 -4.47 30.35
N THR A 86 3.50 -5.12 29.85
CA THR A 86 4.40 -5.95 30.65
C THR A 86 5.35 -5.13 31.52
N ALA A 87 5.78 -3.96 31.03
CA ALA A 87 6.71 -3.10 31.77
C ALA A 87 6.09 -2.50 33.05
N ALA A 88 4.77 -2.29 33.10
CA ALA A 88 4.07 -1.80 34.28
C ALA A 88 3.95 -2.87 35.39
N VAL A 89 3.84 -4.15 35.01
CA VAL A 89 3.72 -5.28 35.96
C VAL A 89 5.08 -5.73 36.49
N ALA A 90 6.16 -5.50 35.73
CA ALA A 90 7.52 -5.84 36.16
C ALA A 90 8.19 -4.77 37.03
N ALA A 91 7.55 -3.59 37.18
CA ALA A 91 8.03 -2.48 38.00
C ALA A 91 7.32 -2.39 39.36
N GLU A 92 6.51 -3.40 39.70
CA GLU A 92 5.84 -3.62 40.99
C GLU A 92 6.43 -4.87 41.66
#